data_AF-I3T1D1-F1
#
_entry.id   AF-I3T1D1-F1
#
_cell.length_a   1.000
_cell.length_b   1.000
_cell.length_c   1.000
_cell.angle_alpha   90.00
_cell.angle_beta   90.00
_cell.angle_gamma   90.00
#
_symmetry.space_group_name_H-M   'P 1'
#
loop_
_entity.id
_entity.type
_entity.pdbx_description
1 polymer ?
#
loop_
_entity_poly.entity_id
_entity_poly.type
_entity_poly.pdbx_seq_one_letter_code
_entity_poly.pdbx_strand_id
1 'polypeptide(L)' 'MKAEAEVVEEMIKERTIYLVDELFLECKNEWWQKKGKRKKSRKAYWECLALYGRLRDEGVAVHQWWG' A
#
# COMPACT_ATOMS: atom_id res chain seq x y z
N MET A 1 8.51 7.41 3.74
CA MET A 1 8.21 6.37 4.75
C MET A 1 7.58 5.16 4.06
N LYS A 2 7.93 3.92 4.42
CA LYS A 2 7.32 2.70 3.85
C LYS A 2 6.15 2.25 4.72
N ALA A 3 5.00 1.92 4.12
CA ALA A 3 3.88 1.32 4.82
C ALA A 3 3.29 0.14 4.05
N GLU A 4 2.80 -0.84 4.81
CA GLU A 4 2.01 -1.95 4.28
C GLU A 4 0.56 -1.49 4.04
N ALA A 5 -0.11 -2.08 3.05
CA ALA A 5 -1.45 -1.68 2.63
C ALA A 5 -2.50 -1.72 3.77
N GLU A 6 -2.37 -2.63 4.75
CA GLU A 6 -3.30 -2.73 5.89
C GLU A 6 -3.22 -1.49 6.79
N VAL A 7 -2.01 -1.05 7.13
CA VAL A 7 -1.78 0.14 7.97
C VAL A 7 -2.35 1.39 7.30
N VAL A 8 -2.14 1.49 5.99
CA VAL A 8 -2.60 2.62 5.18
C VAL A 8 -4.12 2.70 5.16
N GLU A 9 -4.82 1.57 5.07
CA GLU A 9 -6.28 1.55 5.14
C GLU A 9 -6.81 1.99 6.50
N GLU A 10 -6.14 1.58 7.58
CA GLU A 10 -6.47 2.08 8.92
C GLU A 10 -6.26 3.59 8.99
N MET A 11 -5.18 4.12 8.42
CA MET A 11 -4.94 5.58 8.38
C MET A 11 -6.01 6.33 7.58
N ILE A 12 -6.51 5.78 6.48
CA ILE A 12 -7.63 6.37 5.73
C ILE A 12 -8.91 6.32 6.59
N LYS A 13 -9.19 5.17 7.24
CA LYS A 13 -10.38 4.98 8.07
C LYS A 13 -10.41 5.91 9.27
N GLU A 14 -9.27 6.06 9.95
CA GLU A 14 -9.07 6.98 11.07
C GLU A 14 -8.93 8.44 10.61
N ARG A 15 -8.96 8.70 9.29
CA ARG A 15 -8.72 10.01 8.69
C ARG A 15 -7.42 10.63 9.21
N THR A 16 -6.35 9.87 9.34
CA THR A 16 -5.02 10.41 9.69
C THR A 16 -4.12 10.54 8.46
N ILE A 17 -4.58 10.05 7.31
CA ILE A 17 -3.81 10.02 6.07
C ILE A 17 -3.43 11.41 5.53
N TYR A 18 -4.20 12.45 5.85
CA TYR A 18 -3.90 13.83 5.46
C TYR A 18 -2.65 14.42 6.15
N LEU A 19 -2.13 13.73 7.17
CA LEU A 19 -0.87 14.11 7.83
C LEU A 19 0.37 13.60 7.07
N VAL A 20 0.17 12.89 5.96
CA VAL A 20 1.24 12.27 5.17
C VAL A 20 1.28 12.90 3.79
N ASP A 21 2.36 13.62 3.50
CA ASP A 21 2.56 14.20 2.17
C ASP A 21 3.02 13.15 1.15
N GLU A 22 3.90 12.21 1.56
CA GLU A 22 4.48 11.20 0.67
C GLU A 22 4.55 9.81 1.33
N LEU A 23 4.17 8.77 0.57
CA LEU A 23 4.09 7.39 1.05
C LEU A 23 4.64 6.40 0.02
N PHE A 24 5.44 5.45 0.49
CA PHE A 24 5.84 4.28 -0.28
C PHE A 24 4.95 3.09 0.09
N LEU A 25 4.01 2.76 -0.80
CA LEU A 25 3.05 1.68 -0.62
C LEU A 25 3.62 0.36 -1.14
N GLU A 26 3.77 -0.62 -0.25
CA GLU A 26 4.23 -1.96 -0.63
C GLU A 26 3.05 -2.84 -1.08
N CYS A 27 2.95 -3.06 -2.39
CA CYS A 27 1.97 -3.97 -3.00
C CYS A 27 2.65 -5.28 -3.40
N LYS A 28 2.57 -6.30 -2.53
CA LYS A 28 3.11 -7.64 -2.84
C LYS A 28 2.15 -8.39 -3.77
N ASN A 29 2.59 -8.74 -4.98
CA ASN A 29 1.88 -9.72 -5.81
C ASN A 29 2.47 -11.13 -5.62
N GLU A 30 1.66 -12.16 -5.87
CA GLU A 30 2.11 -13.56 -5.70
C GLU A 30 3.22 -13.95 -6.68
N TRP A 31 3.35 -13.24 -7.81
CA TRP A 31 4.40 -13.45 -8.82
C TRP A 31 5.79 -13.00 -8.40
N TRP A 32 5.90 -11.91 -7.65
CA TRP A 32 7.17 -11.40 -7.12
C TRP A 32 7.61 -12.11 -5.83
N GLN A 33 6.72 -12.86 -5.16
CA GLN A 33 7.05 -13.65 -3.97
C GLN A 33 7.82 -14.97 -4.25
N LYS A 34 8.39 -15.14 -5.45
CA LYS A 34 9.19 -16.32 -5.81
C LYS A 34 10.56 -16.41 -5.11
N LYS A 35 11.00 -15.40 -4.35
CA LYS A 35 12.28 -15.41 -3.62
C LYS A 35 12.10 -15.13 -2.12
N GLY A 36 11.77 -16.18 -1.37
CA GLY A 36 11.94 -16.20 0.09
C GLY A 36 10.71 -15.76 0.88
N LYS A 37 10.18 -16.71 1.66
CA LYS A 37 9.08 -16.59 2.62
C LYS A 37 7.76 -16.08 2.00
N ARG A 38 6.83 -17.02 1.79
CA ARG A 38 5.39 -16.76 1.61
C ARG A 38 4.85 -15.97 2.82
N LYS A 39 5.04 -14.66 2.88
CA LYS A 39 4.13 -13.80 3.63
C LYS A 39 2.93 -13.64 2.71
N LYS A 40 1.91 -14.48 2.88
CA LYS A 40 0.62 -14.32 2.17
C LYS A 40 0.29 -12.84 2.17
N SER A 41 0.33 -12.20 0.99
CA SER A 41 -0.33 -10.92 0.87
C SER A 41 -1.79 -11.22 1.19
N ARG A 42 -2.29 -10.62 2.28
CA ARG A 42 -3.68 -10.83 2.69
C ARG A 42 -4.66 -10.29 1.65
N LYS A 43 -4.19 -9.40 0.76
CA LYS A 43 -4.93 -8.82 -0.35
C LYS A 43 -4.41 -9.26 -1.71
N ALA A 44 -5.33 -9.34 -2.66
CA ALA A 44 -4.99 -9.46 -4.07
C ALA A 44 -4.28 -8.18 -4.53
N TYR A 45 -3.34 -8.33 -5.47
CA TYR A 45 -2.56 -7.20 -5.99
C TYR A 45 -3.43 -6.05 -6.53
N TRP A 46 -4.54 -6.39 -7.19
CA TRP A 46 -5.51 -5.42 -7.71
C TRP A 46 -6.18 -4.58 -6.63
N GLU A 47 -6.47 -5.16 -5.46
CA GLU A 47 -7.03 -4.40 -4.33
C GLU A 47 -6.01 -3.38 -3.80
N CYS A 48 -4.71 -3.70 -3.85
CA CYS A 48 -3.64 -2.77 -3.49
C CYS A 48 -3.51 -1.63 -4.52
N LEU A 49 -3.68 -1.92 -5.81
CA LEU A 49 -3.70 -0.89 -6.85
C LEU A 49 -4.92 0.04 -6.72
N ALA A 50 -6.08 -0.50 -6.32
CA ALA A 50 -7.25 0.33 -6.01
C ALA A 50 -6.97 1.27 -4.83
N LEU A 51 -6.31 0.78 -3.77
CA LEU A 51 -5.87 1.59 -2.64
C LEU A 51 -4.87 2.68 -3.07
N TYR A 52 -3.93 2.34 -3.96
CA TYR A 52 -2.97 3.30 -4.53
C TYR A 52 -3.68 4.47 -5.22
N GLY A 53 -4.73 4.19 -6.00
CA GLY A 53 -5.56 5.23 -6.63
C GLY A 53 -6.25 6.12 -5.60
N ARG A 54 -6.93 5.50 -4.62
CA ARG A 54 -7.64 6.24 -3.56
C ARG A 54 -6.75 7.20 -2.78
N LEU A 55 -5.53 6.78 -2.45
CA LEU A 55 -4.58 7.65 -1.75
C LEU A 55 -4.16 8.88 -2.57
N ARG A 56 -4.03 8.73 -3.89
CA ARG A 56 -3.75 9.86 -4.77
C ARG A 56 -4.93 10.82 -4.85
N ASP A 57 -6.16 10.30 -4.81
CA ASP A 57 -7.37 11.11 -4.74
C ASP A 57 -7.46 11.91 -3.44
N GLU A 58 -6.92 11.38 -2.33
CA GLU A 58 -6.74 12.08 -1.05
C GLU A 58 -5.58 13.10 -1.07
N GLY A 59 -4.84 13.22 -2.18
CA GLY A 59 -3.75 14.17 -2.35
C GLY A 59 -2.38 13.70 -1.87
N VAL A 60 -2.22 12.43 -1.49
CA VAL A 60 -0.93 11.88 -1.05
C VAL A 60 -0.06 11.53 -2.25
N ALA A 61 1.22 11.91 -2.21
CA ALA A 61 2.22 11.47 -3.19
C ALA A 61 2.60 10.01 -2.90
N VAL A 62 1.96 9.07 -3.63
CA VAL A 62 2.21 7.63 -3.44
C VAL A 62 3.18 7.09 -4.47
N HIS A 63 4.17 6.33 -4.00
CA HIS A 63 5.13 5.58 -4.80
C HIS A 63 4.95 4.08 -4.55
N GLN A 64 5.01 3.26 -5.60
CA GLN A 64 4.99 1.81 -5.44
C GLN A 64 6.36 1.33 -4.94
N TRP A 65 6.36 0.57 -3.85
CA TRP A 65 7.53 -0.08 -3.30
C TRP A 65 7.52 -1.57 -3.63
N TRP A 66 8.58 -2.04 -4.28
CA TRP A 66 8.65 -3.41 -4.81
C TRP A 66 9.44 -4.39 -3.95
N GLY A 67 10.19 -3.90 -2.94
CA GLY A 67 11.05 -4.75 -2.12
C GLY A 67 12.41 -4.97 -2.77
#